data_AF-A0A8I1T2H9-F1
#
_entry.id   AF-A0A8I1T2H9-F1
#
_cell.length_a   1.000
_cell.length_b   1.000
_cell.length_c   1.000
_cell.angle_alpha   90.00
_cell.angle_beta   90.00
_cell.angle_gamma   90.00
#
_symmetry.space_group_name_H-M   'P 1'
#
loop_
_entity.id
_entity.type
_entity.pdbx_description
1 polymer ?
#
loop_
_entity_poly.entity_id
_entity_poly.type
_entity_poly.pdbx_seq_one_letter_code
_entity_poly.pdbx_strand_id
1 'polypeptide(L)'
;MRPTSDHAGFTLIEMIIVIAITAIVGSMVAVFLRAPLESYVAQDRRARLADAADTALRRMGRDIRLALPNSVRVTTDAAGVVYLEFLGTRSGGRYRAQGGGDILDFTVSDTGFDVLGPGIDMKAGDLIAVYNLGITGADAWAGNTLAAYAGAPGNVTHIAITSKQFPLASPGNRFQVVDGPVTYVCAPNPANPALGTLTRYWGYAIAAAKPTPPAPPAPASSALLATNVSACSFTYQPGATERGGLVSMTLDLSQAGETVRLYATTQVSNQP
;
A
#
# COMPACT_ATOMS: atom_id res chain seq x y z
N MET A 1 -19.48 -80.85 -21.05
CA MET A 1 -20.59 -80.13 -20.40
C MET A 1 -20.26 -78.65 -20.43
N ARG A 2 -21.03 -77.85 -21.18
CA ARG A 2 -20.90 -76.40 -21.26
C ARG A 2 -22.19 -75.82 -20.67
N PRO A 3 -22.15 -75.01 -19.60
CA PRO A 3 -23.37 -74.43 -19.06
C PRO A 3 -23.89 -73.42 -20.09
N THR A 4 -25.10 -73.63 -20.57
CA THR A 4 -25.87 -72.60 -21.29
C THR A 4 -26.37 -71.61 -20.24
N SER A 5 -25.79 -70.41 -20.23
CA SER A 5 -26.30 -69.29 -19.45
C SER A 5 -27.64 -68.85 -20.04
N ASP A 6 -28.72 -69.05 -19.29
CA ASP A 6 -30.02 -68.43 -19.59
C ASP A 6 -29.86 -66.92 -19.48
N HIS A 7 -29.92 -66.23 -20.63
CA HIS A 7 -30.06 -64.79 -20.65
C HIS A 7 -31.51 -64.44 -20.31
N ALA A 8 -31.79 -64.22 -19.03
CA ALA A 8 -33.04 -63.62 -18.60
C ALA A 8 -33.14 -62.19 -19.16
N GLY A 9 -34.08 -61.95 -20.08
CA GLY A 9 -34.39 -60.62 -20.59
C GLY A 9 -35.16 -59.79 -19.56
N PHE A 10 -34.84 -58.50 -19.44
CA PHE A 10 -35.54 -57.56 -18.57
C PHE A 10 -36.94 -57.24 -19.11
N THR A 11 -37.93 -57.10 -18.23
CA THR A 11 -39.31 -56.76 -18.62
C THR A 11 -39.47 -55.24 -18.78
N LEU A 12 -40.39 -54.80 -19.64
CA LEU A 12 -40.68 -53.38 -19.84
C LEU A 12 -41.13 -52.69 -18.55
N ILE A 13 -41.86 -53.40 -17.69
CA ILE A 13 -42.31 -52.89 -16.40
C ILE A 13 -41.14 -52.70 -15.41
N GLU A 14 -40.15 -53.59 -15.43
CA GLU A 14 -38.94 -53.48 -14.63
C GLU A 14 -38.11 -52.26 -15.02
N MET A 15 -37.97 -51.99 -16.32
CA MET A 15 -37.34 -50.77 -16.82
C MET A 15 -38.07 -49.48 -16.38
N ILE A 16 -39.40 -49.46 -16.46
CA ILE A 16 -40.20 -48.29 -16.02
C ILE A 16 -40.00 -48.02 -14.53
N ILE A 17 -40.07 -49.07 -13.70
CA ILE A 17 -39.90 -48.94 -12.25
C ILE A 17 -38.50 -48.41 -11.91
N VAL A 18 -37.45 -48.90 -12.59
CA VAL A 18 -36.08 -48.44 -12.38
C VAL A 18 -35.91 -46.96 -12.74
N ILE A 19 -36.43 -46.52 -13.89
CA ILE A 19 -36.36 -45.10 -14.30
C ILE A 19 -37.12 -44.21 -13.32
N ALA A 20 -38.31 -44.64 -12.86
CA ALA A 20 -39.10 -43.88 -11.89
C ALA A 20 -38.39 -43.75 -10.53
N ILE A 21 -37.85 -44.84 -10.00
CA ILE A 21 -37.13 -44.83 -8.71
C ILE A 21 -35.84 -44.00 -8.82
N THR A 22 -35.07 -44.17 -9.89
CA THR A 22 -33.84 -43.39 -10.09
C THR A 22 -34.11 -41.90 -10.25
N ALA A 23 -35.22 -41.50 -10.89
CA ALA A 23 -35.62 -40.09 -10.95
C ALA A 23 -35.95 -39.51 -9.56
N ILE A 24 -36.72 -40.24 -8.73
CA ILE A 24 -37.06 -39.81 -7.37
C ILE A 24 -35.80 -39.68 -6.51
N VAL A 25 -34.99 -40.74 -6.45
CA VAL A 25 -33.75 -40.76 -5.66
C VAL A 25 -32.77 -39.69 -6.15
N GLY A 26 -32.61 -39.55 -7.47
CA GLY A 26 -31.76 -38.52 -8.08
C GLY A 26 -32.16 -37.11 -7.67
N SER A 27 -33.47 -36.82 -7.65
CA SER A 27 -33.97 -35.51 -7.20
C SER A 27 -33.70 -35.25 -5.72
N MET A 28 -33.84 -36.26 -4.86
CA MET A 28 -33.53 -36.14 -3.42
C MET A 28 -32.05 -35.85 -3.22
N VAL A 29 -31.16 -36.62 -3.87
CA VAL A 29 -29.71 -36.44 -3.77
C VAL A 29 -29.28 -35.06 -4.26
N ALA A 30 -29.88 -34.55 -5.35
CA ALA A 30 -29.58 -33.22 -5.87
C ALA A 30 -29.84 -32.10 -4.85
N VAL A 31 -30.93 -32.19 -4.08
CA VAL A 31 -31.24 -31.22 -3.01
C VAL A 31 -30.21 -31.29 -1.89
N PHE A 32 -29.79 -32.49 -1.48
CA PHE A 32 -28.79 -32.66 -0.43
C PHE A 32 -27.38 -32.22 -0.83
N LEU A 33 -27.01 -32.37 -2.11
CA LEU A 33 -25.69 -31.95 -2.62
C LEU A 33 -25.57 -30.43 -2.82
N ARG A 34 -26.70 -29.72 -2.97
CA ARG A 34 -26.69 -28.28 -3.21
C ARG A 34 -26.05 -27.50 -2.06
N ALA A 35 -26.43 -27.77 -0.81
CA ALA A 35 -25.95 -27.02 0.34
C ALA A 35 -24.42 -27.17 0.59
N PRO A 36 -23.82 -28.38 0.51
CA PRO A 36 -22.36 -28.55 0.59
C PRO A 36 -21.59 -27.86 -0.54
N LEU A 37 -22.14 -27.82 -1.76
CA LEU A 37 -21.50 -27.13 -2.89
C LEU A 37 -21.57 -25.61 -2.72
N GLU A 38 -22.73 -25.08 -2.32
CA GLU A 38 -22.89 -23.65 -2.04
C GLU A 38 -22.00 -23.19 -0.87
N SER A 39 -21.84 -24.01 0.17
CA SER A 39 -20.95 -23.71 1.29
C SER A 39 -19.48 -23.72 0.88
N TYR A 40 -19.07 -24.68 0.05
CA TYR A 40 -17.71 -24.73 -0.50
C TYR A 40 -17.39 -23.48 -1.35
N VAL A 41 -18.29 -23.09 -2.25
CA VAL A 41 -18.14 -21.88 -3.07
C VAL A 41 -18.11 -20.61 -2.20
N ALA A 42 -18.92 -20.56 -1.13
CA ALA A 42 -18.88 -19.46 -0.18
C ALA A 42 -17.54 -19.38 0.59
N GLN A 43 -17.01 -20.52 1.03
CA GLN A 43 -15.70 -20.58 1.69
C GLN A 43 -14.56 -20.13 0.77
N ASP A 44 -14.52 -20.59 -0.48
CA ASP A 44 -13.51 -20.16 -1.46
C ASP A 44 -13.60 -18.64 -1.71
N ARG A 45 -14.80 -18.09 -1.89
CA ARG A 45 -14.99 -16.65 -2.06
C ARG A 45 -14.51 -15.85 -0.85
N ARG A 46 -14.86 -16.29 0.36
CA ARG A 46 -14.42 -15.63 1.61
C ARG A 46 -12.90 -15.64 1.75
N ALA A 47 -12.27 -16.77 1.42
CA ALA A 47 -10.82 -16.89 1.44
C ALA A 47 -10.17 -15.91 0.47
N ARG A 48 -10.67 -15.83 -0.78
CA ARG A 48 -10.16 -14.87 -1.78
C ARG A 48 -10.31 -13.41 -1.35
N LEU A 49 -11.44 -13.03 -0.73
CA LEU A 49 -11.64 -11.68 -0.20
C LEU A 49 -10.67 -11.38 0.95
N ALA A 50 -10.48 -12.33 1.86
CA ALA A 50 -9.53 -12.18 2.96
C ALA A 50 -8.08 -12.05 2.45
N ASP A 51 -7.66 -12.91 1.52
CA ASP A 51 -6.32 -12.89 0.94
C ASP A 51 -6.03 -11.60 0.17
N ALA A 52 -7.02 -11.11 -0.60
CA ALA A 52 -6.90 -9.84 -1.32
C ALA A 52 -6.74 -8.66 -0.35
N ALA A 53 -7.57 -8.62 0.70
CA ALA A 53 -7.50 -7.55 1.70
C ALA A 53 -6.19 -7.61 2.51
N ASP A 54 -5.75 -8.79 2.94
CA ASP A 54 -4.50 -8.99 3.69
C ASP A 54 -3.28 -8.61 2.82
N THR A 55 -3.26 -9.05 1.56
CA THR A 55 -2.19 -8.69 0.62
C THR A 55 -2.10 -7.17 0.43
N ALA A 56 -3.24 -6.50 0.23
CA ALA A 56 -3.29 -5.05 0.08
C ALA A 56 -2.78 -4.33 1.35
N LEU A 57 -3.30 -4.69 2.53
CA LEU A 57 -2.91 -4.07 3.79
C LEU A 57 -1.43 -4.33 4.15
N ARG A 58 -0.89 -5.52 3.86
CA ARG A 58 0.53 -5.82 4.05
C ARG A 58 1.42 -5.01 3.12
N ARG A 59 0.99 -4.80 1.86
CA ARG A 59 1.72 -3.94 0.92
C ARG A 59 1.73 -2.49 1.42
N MET A 60 0.58 -1.97 1.84
CA MET A 60 0.48 -0.64 2.45
C MET A 60 1.39 -0.50 3.66
N GLY A 61 1.33 -1.46 4.59
CA GLY A 61 2.16 -1.44 5.79
C GLY A 61 3.66 -1.47 5.50
N ARG A 62 4.11 -2.20 4.47
CA ARG A 62 5.53 -2.17 4.06
C ARG A 62 5.96 -0.80 3.53
N ASP A 63 5.12 -0.15 2.72
CA ASP A 63 5.47 1.16 2.17
C ASP A 63 5.43 2.24 3.25
N ILE A 64 4.43 2.20 4.14
CA ILE A 64 4.25 3.16 5.24
C ILE A 64 5.42 3.09 6.24
N ARG A 65 5.99 1.90 6.49
CA ARG A 65 7.20 1.76 7.32
C ARG A 65 8.42 2.50 6.75
N LEU A 66 8.42 2.74 5.44
CA LEU A 66 9.44 3.48 4.72
C LEU A 66 9.02 4.94 4.46
N ALA A 67 7.96 5.43 5.10
CA ALA A 67 7.60 6.84 5.00
C ALA A 67 8.66 7.73 5.68
N LEU A 68 8.94 8.88 5.07
CA LEU A 68 9.73 9.93 5.68
C LEU A 68 9.04 10.37 6.98
N PRO A 69 9.77 10.53 8.09
CA PRO A 69 9.22 10.99 9.35
C PRO A 69 8.38 12.25 9.18
N ASN A 70 7.20 12.29 9.83
CA ASN A 70 6.27 13.42 9.78
C ASN A 70 5.75 13.80 8.37
N SER A 71 5.88 12.92 7.36
CA SER A 71 5.35 13.18 6.00
C SER A 71 3.96 12.59 5.76
N VAL A 72 3.49 11.67 6.61
CA VAL A 72 2.21 10.99 6.40
C VAL A 72 1.06 11.98 6.58
N ARG A 73 0.16 11.99 5.60
CA ARG A 73 -1.04 12.82 5.60
C ARG A 73 -2.22 12.03 5.06
N VAL A 74 -3.35 12.12 5.75
CA VAL A 74 -4.62 11.54 5.30
C VAL A 74 -5.59 12.66 4.95
N THR A 75 -6.36 12.48 3.89
CA THR A 75 -7.45 13.39 3.50
C THR A 75 -8.62 12.62 2.95
N THR A 76 -9.82 13.18 3.15
CA THR A 76 -11.03 12.73 2.49
C THR A 76 -11.59 13.90 1.71
N ASP A 77 -11.92 13.70 0.44
CA ASP A 77 -12.55 14.75 -0.37
C ASP A 77 -14.07 14.82 -0.16
N ALA A 78 -14.71 15.82 -0.78
CA ALA A 78 -16.16 16.02 -0.68
C ALA A 78 -16.97 14.85 -1.29
N ALA A 79 -16.38 14.05 -2.16
CA ALA A 79 -17.00 12.86 -2.75
C ALA A 79 -16.80 11.59 -1.91
N GLY A 80 -16.14 11.70 -0.75
CA GLY A 80 -15.87 10.58 0.15
C GLY A 80 -14.68 9.70 -0.28
N VAL A 81 -13.88 10.14 -1.26
CA VAL A 81 -12.65 9.44 -1.64
C VAL A 81 -11.59 9.68 -0.56
N VAL A 82 -10.98 8.61 -0.08
CA VAL A 82 -9.97 8.66 0.98
C VAL A 82 -8.58 8.50 0.40
N TYR A 83 -7.69 9.39 0.79
CA TYR A 83 -6.30 9.44 0.35
C TYR A 83 -5.38 9.28 1.55
N LEU A 84 -4.44 8.35 1.47
CA LEU A 84 -3.29 8.25 2.37
C LEU A 84 -2.04 8.52 1.55
N GLU A 85 -1.32 9.57 1.89
CA GLU A 85 -0.14 10.03 1.17
C GLU A 85 1.05 10.19 2.12
N PHE A 86 2.25 9.90 1.62
CA PHE A 86 3.51 10.09 2.32
C PHE A 86 4.66 10.23 1.33
N LEU A 87 5.81 10.69 1.81
CA LEU A 87 7.05 10.67 1.04
C LEU A 87 7.77 9.35 1.33
N GLY A 88 8.04 8.56 0.31
CA GLY A 88 8.80 7.32 0.44
C GLY A 88 10.28 7.59 0.68
N THR A 89 10.91 6.76 1.50
CA THR A 89 12.36 6.75 1.71
C THR A 89 12.91 5.39 1.32
N ARG A 90 14.09 5.41 0.70
CA ARG A 90 14.79 4.18 0.28
C ARG A 90 16.00 3.89 1.15
N SER A 91 16.66 4.94 1.64
CA SER A 91 17.89 4.85 2.43
C SER A 91 18.02 6.07 3.33
N GLY A 92 19.10 6.13 4.08
CA GLY A 92 19.47 7.26 4.93
C GLY A 92 20.82 7.00 5.58
N GLY A 93 21.38 8.03 6.19
CA GLY A 93 22.71 7.95 6.77
C GLY A 93 22.93 9.01 7.82
N ARG A 94 24.19 9.15 8.21
CA ARG A 94 24.65 10.28 9.02
C ARG A 94 25.49 11.21 8.16
N TYR A 95 25.18 12.49 8.18
CA TYR A 95 26.04 13.49 7.54
C TYR A 95 27.19 13.85 8.48
N ARG A 96 28.29 14.31 7.90
CA ARG A 96 29.41 14.86 8.66
C ARG A 96 29.03 16.23 9.19
N ALA A 97 29.05 16.38 10.52
CA ALA A 97 28.73 17.63 11.21
C ALA A 97 29.98 18.36 11.76
N GLN A 98 31.13 17.68 11.80
CA GLN A 98 32.39 18.19 12.36
C GLN A 98 33.59 17.35 11.89
N GLY A 99 34.80 17.88 12.08
CA GLY A 99 36.07 17.22 11.72
C GLY A 99 36.58 17.60 10.33
N GLY A 100 37.55 16.86 9.80
CA GLY A 100 38.02 17.05 8.42
C GLY A 100 37.08 16.43 7.39
N GLY A 101 37.07 16.94 6.15
CA GLY A 101 36.13 16.56 5.09
C GLY A 101 35.05 17.61 4.87
N ASP A 102 34.03 17.27 4.09
CA ASP A 102 32.92 18.18 3.78
C ASP A 102 31.80 18.07 4.82
N ILE A 103 31.53 19.17 5.51
CA ILE A 103 30.54 19.26 6.61
C ILE A 103 29.28 19.89 6.05
N LEU A 104 28.12 19.33 6.39
CA LEU A 104 26.85 19.97 6.09
C LEU A 104 26.66 21.24 6.93
N ASP A 105 26.70 22.41 6.29
CA ASP A 105 26.51 23.71 6.92
C ASP A 105 25.03 24.12 6.94
N PHE A 106 24.57 24.59 8.10
CA PHE A 106 23.18 25.05 8.32
C PHE A 106 23.09 26.59 8.41
N THR A 107 24.21 27.29 8.44
CA THR A 107 24.31 28.75 8.57
C THR A 107 24.33 29.46 7.21
N VAL A 108 24.72 28.75 6.15
CA VAL A 108 24.76 29.22 4.77
C VAL A 108 24.11 28.18 3.83
N SER A 109 23.94 28.55 2.57
CA SER A 109 23.54 27.55 1.55
C SER A 109 24.73 26.65 1.22
N ASP A 110 24.49 25.35 1.29
CA ASP A 110 25.48 24.31 1.03
C ASP A 110 25.15 23.55 -0.27
N THR A 111 26.16 22.94 -0.87
CA THR A 111 26.07 22.18 -2.13
C THR A 111 26.48 20.72 -2.00
N GLY A 112 26.95 20.31 -0.82
CA GLY A 112 27.35 18.92 -0.60
C GLY A 112 27.53 18.60 0.87
N PHE A 113 27.81 17.33 1.16
CA PHE A 113 28.34 16.90 2.45
C PHE A 113 28.86 15.46 2.36
N ASP A 114 29.76 15.10 3.27
CA ASP A 114 30.23 13.72 3.39
C ASP A 114 29.31 12.86 4.29
N VAL A 115 29.17 11.59 3.93
CA VAL A 115 28.48 10.56 4.72
C VAL A 115 29.44 9.94 5.74
N LEU A 116 28.99 9.83 6.98
CA LEU A 116 29.67 9.05 8.02
C LEU A 116 29.19 7.60 7.98
N GLY A 117 29.95 6.74 7.31
CA GLY A 117 29.68 5.31 7.21
C GLY A 117 29.91 4.76 5.79
N PRO A 118 29.29 3.62 5.45
CA PRO A 118 29.37 3.08 4.10
C PRO A 118 28.71 4.04 3.10
N GLY A 119 29.15 3.99 1.84
CA GLY A 119 28.54 4.77 0.78
C GLY A 119 27.08 4.41 0.58
N ILE A 120 26.29 5.39 0.18
CA ILE A 120 24.86 5.25 -0.12
C ILE A 120 24.70 5.10 -1.62
N ASP A 121 23.97 4.07 -2.05
CA ASP A 121 23.58 3.94 -3.45
C ASP A 121 22.55 5.03 -3.79
N MET A 122 22.89 5.97 -4.66
CA MET A 122 22.05 7.10 -5.09
C MET A 122 21.55 6.93 -6.51
N LYS A 123 20.37 7.49 -6.80
CA LYS A 123 19.73 7.45 -8.12
C LYS A 123 19.39 8.87 -8.58
N ALA A 124 19.26 9.02 -9.91
CA ALA A 124 18.75 10.26 -10.48
C ALA A 124 17.31 10.50 -10.00
N GLY A 125 17.03 11.73 -9.55
CA GLY A 125 15.73 12.12 -8.99
C GLY A 125 15.57 11.89 -7.49
N ASP A 126 16.57 11.29 -6.81
CA ASP A 126 16.56 11.18 -5.34
C ASP A 126 16.57 12.59 -4.71
N LEU A 127 15.86 12.71 -3.59
CA LEU A 127 15.82 13.92 -2.77
C LEU A 127 16.46 13.62 -1.42
N ILE A 128 17.18 14.59 -0.87
CA ILE A 128 17.79 14.50 0.46
C ILE A 128 16.90 15.25 1.43
N ALA A 129 16.39 14.53 2.43
CA ALA A 129 15.65 15.10 3.53
C ALA A 129 16.55 15.22 4.76
N VAL A 130 16.55 16.39 5.40
CA VAL A 130 17.22 16.61 6.67
C VAL A 130 16.22 17.15 7.68
N TYR A 131 16.09 16.42 8.78
CA TYR A 131 15.33 16.81 9.96
C TYR A 131 13.87 17.27 9.68
N ASN A 132 13.08 16.43 8.99
CA ASN A 132 11.68 16.74 8.70
C ASN A 132 10.80 16.66 9.95
N LEU A 133 10.26 17.81 10.38
CA LEU A 133 9.39 17.93 11.56
C LEU A 133 7.90 18.01 11.18
N GLY A 134 7.57 18.27 9.91
CA GLY A 134 6.18 18.42 9.46
C GLY A 134 5.48 19.66 10.02
N ILE A 135 6.26 20.68 10.40
CA ILE A 135 5.77 21.98 10.89
C ILE A 135 6.21 23.09 9.94
N THR A 136 5.56 24.26 10.02
CA THR A 136 5.94 25.45 9.25
C THR A 136 7.43 25.77 9.41
N GLY A 137 8.13 25.89 8.29
CA GLY A 137 9.59 26.15 8.25
C GLY A 137 10.47 24.91 8.34
N ALA A 138 9.93 23.74 8.69
CA ALA A 138 10.65 22.45 8.75
C ALA A 138 9.79 21.30 8.20
N ASP A 139 9.09 21.56 7.09
CA ASP A 139 8.21 20.61 6.41
C ASP A 139 8.72 20.28 4.99
N ALA A 140 8.80 18.99 4.69
CA ALA A 140 9.24 18.43 3.43
C ALA A 140 8.21 18.66 2.32
N TRP A 141 6.90 18.67 2.62
CA TRP A 141 5.88 18.96 1.61
C TRP A 141 5.98 20.39 1.09
N ALA A 142 6.36 21.33 1.95
CA ALA A 142 6.69 22.70 1.58
C ALA A 142 8.12 22.86 1.01
N GLY A 143 8.90 21.79 0.88
CA GLY A 143 10.26 21.80 0.35
C GLY A 143 11.32 22.40 1.28
N ASN A 144 10.98 22.74 2.53
CA ASN A 144 11.90 23.38 3.47
C ASN A 144 13.07 22.46 3.82
N THR A 145 12.79 21.18 4.04
CA THR A 145 13.73 20.16 4.51
C THR A 145 14.25 19.26 3.40
N LEU A 146 13.98 19.61 2.13
CA LEU A 146 14.40 18.83 0.95
C LEU A 146 15.43 19.59 0.12
N ALA A 147 16.40 18.85 -0.42
CA ALA A 147 17.30 19.27 -1.50
C ALA A 147 17.35 18.17 -2.57
N ALA A 148 17.50 18.54 -3.85
CA ALA A 148 17.65 17.54 -4.90
C ALA A 148 19.09 17.01 -4.94
N TYR A 149 19.24 15.70 -5.09
CA TYR A 149 20.54 15.10 -5.35
C TYR A 149 21.05 15.55 -6.73
N ALA A 150 22.27 16.06 -6.78
CA ALA A 150 22.88 16.63 -7.98
C ALA A 150 24.07 15.80 -8.52
N GLY A 151 24.40 14.69 -7.86
CA GLY A 151 25.50 13.81 -8.26
C GLY A 151 25.12 12.75 -9.30
N ALA A 152 26.13 11.99 -9.75
CA ALA A 152 25.90 10.83 -10.61
C ALA A 152 25.29 9.66 -9.81
N PRO A 153 24.47 8.79 -10.44
CA PRO A 153 23.99 7.57 -9.79
C PRO A 153 25.13 6.62 -9.40
N GLY A 154 24.94 5.86 -8.32
CA GLY A 154 25.90 4.87 -7.83
C GLY A 154 26.16 4.98 -6.33
N ASN A 155 27.08 4.15 -5.83
CA ASN A 155 27.47 4.17 -4.42
C ASN A 155 28.40 5.35 -4.12
N VAL A 156 27.92 6.33 -3.34
CA VAL A 156 28.66 7.57 -3.05
C VAL A 156 28.82 7.78 -1.54
N THR A 157 29.99 8.28 -1.15
CA THR A 157 30.29 8.73 0.23
C THR A 157 30.21 10.24 0.37
N HIS A 158 30.15 10.97 -0.74
CA HIS A 158 29.95 12.40 -0.79
C HIS A 158 28.63 12.66 -1.54
N ILE A 159 27.70 13.37 -0.91
CA ILE A 159 26.37 13.64 -1.44
C ILE A 159 26.35 15.06 -1.98
N ALA A 160 26.40 15.21 -3.30
CA ALA A 160 26.19 16.51 -3.94
C ALA A 160 24.69 16.84 -3.97
N ILE A 161 24.33 18.06 -3.56
CA ILE A 161 22.96 18.56 -3.55
C ILE A 161 22.85 19.88 -4.32
N THR A 162 21.66 20.16 -4.84
CA THR A 162 21.34 21.52 -5.28
C THR A 162 21.48 22.48 -4.11
N SER A 163 22.06 23.66 -4.35
CA SER A 163 22.31 24.68 -3.31
C SER A 163 21.13 24.85 -2.36
N LYS A 164 21.34 24.56 -1.08
CA LYS A 164 20.30 24.53 -0.05
C LYS A 164 20.87 24.92 1.31
N GLN A 165 20.19 25.84 1.98
CA GLN A 165 20.31 26.01 3.42
C GLN A 165 19.21 25.20 4.10
N PHE A 166 19.56 24.11 4.78
CA PHE A 166 18.59 23.39 5.60
C PHE A 166 18.26 24.23 6.85
N PRO A 167 16.99 24.25 7.29
CA PRO A 167 16.56 25.15 8.35
C PRO A 167 17.10 24.74 9.73
N LEU A 168 17.29 23.44 9.97
CA LEU A 168 17.62 22.89 11.27
C LEU A 168 18.50 21.64 11.11
N ALA A 169 19.50 21.52 11.98
CA ALA A 169 20.33 20.32 12.09
C ALA A 169 19.57 19.19 12.81
N SER A 170 19.71 17.96 12.31
CA SER A 170 19.22 16.77 13.00
C SER A 170 20.07 16.53 14.26
N PRO A 171 19.49 16.37 15.45
CA PRO A 171 20.24 16.07 16.68
C PRO A 171 21.10 14.80 16.59
N GLY A 172 20.71 13.86 15.72
CA GLY A 172 21.46 12.63 15.45
C GLY A 172 22.40 12.71 14.25
N ASN A 173 22.55 13.90 13.66
CA ASN A 173 23.22 14.16 12.38
C ASN A 173 22.73 13.25 11.26
N ARG A 174 21.41 13.02 11.16
CA ARG A 174 20.80 12.10 10.20
C ARG A 174 20.23 12.81 8.98
N PHE A 175 20.22 12.10 7.87
CA PHE A 175 19.48 12.45 6.66
C PHE A 175 18.77 11.20 6.11
N GLN A 176 17.74 11.41 5.30
CA GLN A 176 17.02 10.36 4.58
C GLN A 176 17.09 10.63 3.07
N VAL A 177 17.12 9.55 2.30
CA VAL A 177 17.01 9.58 0.84
C VAL A 177 15.57 9.28 0.47
N VAL A 178 14.88 10.29 -0.05
CA VAL A 178 13.48 10.27 -0.47
C VAL A 178 13.41 9.92 -1.95
N ASP A 179 12.62 8.90 -2.29
CA ASP A 179 12.43 8.40 -3.66
C ASP A 179 11.14 8.91 -4.33
N GLY A 180 10.39 9.74 -3.62
CA GLY A 180 9.22 10.46 -4.14
C GLY A 180 7.94 10.20 -3.34
N PRO A 181 6.83 10.84 -3.72
CA PRO A 181 5.56 10.68 -3.04
C PRO A 181 4.85 9.37 -3.45
N VAL A 182 4.15 8.77 -2.49
CA VAL A 182 3.29 7.60 -2.68
C VAL A 182 1.90 7.92 -2.13
N THR A 183 0.87 7.66 -2.92
CA THR A 183 -0.53 7.81 -2.50
C THR A 183 -1.30 6.51 -2.67
N TYR A 184 -2.06 6.15 -1.64
CA TYR A 184 -3.12 5.15 -1.71
C TYR A 184 -4.46 5.85 -1.77
N VAL A 185 -5.28 5.46 -2.74
CA VAL A 185 -6.61 6.04 -2.99
C VAL A 185 -7.66 4.96 -2.85
N CYS A 186 -8.62 5.18 -1.96
CA CYS A 186 -9.88 4.45 -1.97
C CYS A 186 -10.96 5.30 -2.65
N ALA A 187 -11.28 4.98 -3.90
CA ALA A 187 -12.23 5.72 -4.73
C ALA A 187 -13.36 4.82 -5.24
N PRO A 188 -14.53 5.37 -5.63
CA PRO A 188 -15.56 4.64 -6.35
C PRO A 188 -15.00 3.92 -7.58
N ASN A 189 -15.54 2.74 -7.90
CA ASN A 189 -15.17 1.97 -9.08
C ASN A 189 -16.12 2.30 -10.24
N PRO A 190 -15.68 2.97 -11.33
CA PRO A 190 -16.55 3.27 -12.46
C PRO A 190 -17.13 2.01 -13.14
N ALA A 191 -16.43 0.88 -13.06
CA ALA A 191 -16.88 -0.39 -13.61
C ALA A 191 -17.90 -1.12 -12.71
N ASN A 192 -17.96 -0.78 -11.42
CA ASN A 192 -18.93 -1.32 -10.48
C ASN A 192 -19.31 -0.26 -9.44
N PRO A 193 -20.32 0.60 -9.72
CA PRO A 193 -20.63 1.76 -8.89
C PRO A 193 -21.07 1.44 -7.45
N ALA A 194 -21.43 0.19 -7.15
CA ALA A 194 -21.76 -0.24 -5.80
C ALA A 194 -20.52 -0.44 -4.92
N LEU A 195 -19.33 -0.55 -5.52
CA LEU A 195 -18.06 -0.81 -4.86
C LEU A 195 -17.00 0.22 -5.29
N GLY A 196 -15.93 0.26 -4.52
CA GLY A 196 -14.74 1.07 -4.75
C GLY A 196 -13.53 0.24 -5.16
N THR A 197 -12.45 0.95 -5.47
CA THR A 197 -11.13 0.40 -5.71
C THR A 197 -10.14 0.96 -4.70
N LEU A 198 -9.13 0.15 -4.36
CA LEU A 198 -7.93 0.61 -3.68
C LEU A 198 -6.78 0.61 -4.68
N THR A 199 -6.24 1.80 -4.98
CA THR A 199 -5.18 1.97 -5.97
C THR A 199 -3.98 2.70 -5.35
N ARG A 200 -2.78 2.19 -5.63
CA ARG A 200 -1.51 2.82 -5.26
C ARG A 200 -1.00 3.66 -6.44
N TYR A 201 -0.45 4.84 -6.15
CA TYR A 201 0.16 5.74 -7.12
C TYR A 201 1.52 6.23 -6.66
N TRP A 202 2.44 6.43 -7.61
CA TRP A 202 3.81 6.90 -7.36
C TRP A 202 4.42 7.53 -8.61
N GLY A 203 5.62 8.11 -8.47
CA GLY A 203 6.37 8.69 -9.59
C GLY A 203 5.87 10.05 -10.05
N TYR A 204 5.09 10.74 -9.22
CA TYR A 204 4.59 12.09 -9.46
C TYR A 204 5.36 13.11 -8.62
N ALA A 205 5.23 14.40 -8.94
CA ALA A 205 5.96 15.47 -8.24
C ALA A 205 5.41 15.75 -6.84
N ILE A 206 6.29 16.15 -5.90
CA ILE A 206 5.89 16.60 -4.57
C ILE A 206 5.11 17.92 -4.70
N ALA A 207 3.93 17.97 -4.10
CA ALA A 207 3.09 19.16 -4.06
C ALA A 207 2.78 19.57 -2.62
N ALA A 208 3.07 20.83 -2.30
CA ALA A 208 2.80 21.42 -0.98
C ALA A 208 1.30 21.38 -0.67
N ALA A 209 0.48 21.87 -1.59
CA ALA A 209 -0.96 21.66 -1.54
C ALA A 209 -1.28 20.20 -1.91
N LYS A 210 -2.14 19.58 -1.11
CA LYS A 210 -2.76 18.30 -1.48
C LYS A 210 -3.64 18.56 -2.71
N PRO A 211 -3.40 17.93 -3.87
CA PRO A 211 -4.26 18.17 -5.03
C PRO A 211 -5.70 17.73 -4.74
N THR A 212 -6.71 18.43 -5.27
CA THR A 212 -8.13 18.06 -5.15
C THR A 212 -8.84 18.33 -6.49
N PRO A 213 -9.29 17.31 -7.26
CA PRO A 213 -9.12 15.89 -7.03
C PRO A 213 -7.63 15.50 -7.13
N PRO A 214 -7.09 14.72 -6.17
CA PRO A 214 -5.76 14.14 -6.28
C PRO A 214 -5.80 12.98 -7.29
N ALA A 215 -6.04 13.29 -8.57
CA ALA A 215 -5.41 12.49 -9.60
C ALA A 215 -3.91 12.74 -9.41
N PRO A 216 -3.10 11.70 -9.16
CA PRO A 216 -1.68 11.92 -8.93
C PRO A 216 -1.13 12.63 -10.16
N PRO A 217 -0.42 13.76 -10.00
CA PRO A 217 -0.09 14.63 -11.12
C PRO A 217 0.59 13.80 -12.20
N ALA A 218 0.00 13.80 -13.40
CA ALA A 218 0.57 13.07 -14.52
C ALA A 218 1.96 13.66 -14.85
N PRO A 219 2.97 12.82 -15.10
CA PRO A 219 2.92 11.37 -15.20
C PRO A 219 3.01 10.68 -13.81
N ALA A 220 2.04 9.82 -13.51
CA ALA A 220 2.07 8.96 -12.32
C ALA A 220 1.92 7.51 -12.74
N SER A 221 2.71 6.62 -12.14
CA SER A 221 2.51 5.18 -12.24
C SER A 221 1.44 4.74 -11.23
N SER A 222 0.69 3.70 -11.56
CA SER A 222 -0.37 3.19 -10.70
C SER A 222 -0.42 1.66 -10.66
N ALA A 223 -0.98 1.12 -9.58
CA ALA A 223 -1.23 -0.31 -9.39
C ALA A 223 -2.52 -0.51 -8.58
N LEU A 224 -3.43 -1.28 -9.14
CA LEU A 224 -4.68 -1.68 -8.50
C LEU A 224 -4.42 -2.78 -7.47
N LEU A 225 -4.92 -2.60 -6.25
CA LEU A 225 -4.72 -3.53 -5.14
C LEU A 225 -5.99 -4.28 -4.76
N ALA A 226 -7.16 -3.64 -4.91
CA ALA A 226 -8.46 -4.28 -4.70
C ALA A 226 -9.55 -3.58 -5.53
N THR A 227 -10.55 -4.34 -6.00
CA THR A 227 -11.65 -3.84 -6.87
C THR A 227 -13.03 -3.88 -6.25
N ASN A 228 -13.17 -4.57 -5.12
CA ASN A 228 -14.43 -4.90 -4.48
C ASN A 228 -14.57 -4.19 -3.13
N VAL A 229 -14.06 -2.95 -3.03
CA VAL A 229 -13.99 -2.23 -1.76
C VAL A 229 -15.36 -1.68 -1.39
N SER A 230 -16.02 -2.25 -0.39
CA SER A 230 -17.31 -1.71 0.09
C SER A 230 -17.11 -0.55 1.06
N ALA A 231 -16.00 -0.53 1.80
CA ALA A 231 -15.61 0.58 2.66
C ALA A 231 -14.10 0.58 2.89
N CYS A 232 -13.51 1.75 3.09
CA CYS A 232 -12.13 1.88 3.48
C CYS A 232 -11.96 3.11 4.38
N SER A 233 -11.09 3.01 5.37
CA SER A 233 -10.74 4.13 6.21
C SER A 233 -9.26 4.10 6.54
N PHE A 234 -8.65 5.29 6.52
CA PHE A 234 -7.28 5.51 6.96
C PHE A 234 -7.31 6.58 8.05
N THR A 235 -6.52 6.37 9.09
CA THR A 235 -6.30 7.37 10.13
C THR A 235 -4.83 7.44 10.42
N TYR A 236 -4.33 8.66 10.63
CA TYR A 236 -2.96 8.90 11.05
C TYR A 236 -2.99 9.66 12.37
N GLN A 237 -2.39 9.07 13.40
CA GLN A 237 -2.16 9.69 14.69
C GLN A 237 -0.69 10.08 14.76
N PRO A 238 -0.35 11.38 14.64
CA PRO A 238 1.02 11.82 14.77
C PRO A 238 1.49 11.58 16.21
N GLY A 239 2.63 10.92 16.39
CA GLY A 239 3.27 10.76 17.69
C GLY A 239 3.85 12.09 18.16
N ALA A 240 3.03 12.94 18.77
CA ALA A 240 3.46 14.26 19.25
C ALA A 240 4.49 14.21 20.38
N THR A 241 4.57 13.10 21.11
CA THR A 241 5.49 12.88 22.25
C THR A 241 6.19 11.52 22.24
N GLU A 242 5.98 10.71 21.20
CA GLU A 242 6.54 9.35 21.08
C GLU A 242 7.35 9.24 19.78
N ARG A 243 8.36 8.36 19.77
CA ARG A 243 9.30 8.17 18.65
C ARG A 243 8.64 7.65 17.33
N GLY A 244 7.33 7.44 17.32
CA GLY A 244 6.59 6.94 16.16
C GLY A 244 5.17 7.47 16.07
N GLY A 245 4.69 7.64 14.84
CA GLY A 245 3.28 7.86 14.54
C GLY A 245 2.58 6.55 14.20
N LEU A 246 1.25 6.50 14.36
CA LEU A 246 0.46 5.31 14.08
C LEU A 246 -0.46 5.56 12.89
N VAL A 247 -0.36 4.70 11.88
CA VAL A 247 -1.37 4.62 10.82
C VAL A 247 -2.26 3.41 11.10
N SER A 248 -3.58 3.63 11.16
CA SER A 248 -4.57 2.56 11.19
C SER A 248 -5.34 2.52 9.86
N MET A 249 -5.51 1.32 9.32
CA MET A 249 -6.13 1.06 8.03
C MET A 249 -7.21 0.01 8.21
N THR A 250 -8.42 0.31 7.73
CA THR A 250 -9.52 -0.65 7.65
C THR A 250 -9.92 -0.82 6.19
N LEU A 251 -10.10 -2.06 5.76
CA LEU A 251 -10.52 -2.40 4.42
C LEU A 251 -11.64 -3.45 4.48
N ASP A 252 -12.80 -3.07 3.92
CA ASP A 252 -13.93 -3.95 3.75
C ASP A 252 -14.04 -4.33 2.27
N LEU A 253 -13.94 -5.62 1.96
CA LEU A 253 -14.16 -6.14 0.61
C LEU A 253 -15.45 -6.94 0.57
N SER A 254 -16.29 -6.72 -0.43
CA SER A 254 -17.55 -7.44 -0.58
C SER A 254 -17.76 -8.06 -1.96
N GLN A 255 -18.36 -9.24 -1.99
CA GLN A 255 -18.71 -9.93 -3.21
C GLN A 255 -19.93 -10.84 -2.97
N ALA A 256 -20.93 -10.75 -3.85
CA ALA A 256 -22.14 -11.58 -3.79
C ALA A 256 -22.87 -11.55 -2.42
N GLY A 257 -22.95 -10.38 -1.79
CA GLY A 257 -23.64 -10.19 -0.50
C GLY A 257 -22.82 -10.57 0.74
N GLU A 258 -21.59 -11.06 0.56
CA GLU A 258 -20.64 -11.35 1.63
C GLU A 258 -19.62 -10.23 1.77
N THR A 259 -19.24 -9.89 3.01
CA THR A 259 -18.24 -8.85 3.31
C THR A 259 -17.19 -9.39 4.27
N VAL A 260 -15.92 -9.16 3.95
CA VAL A 260 -14.78 -9.39 4.83
C VAL A 260 -14.19 -8.04 5.23
N ARG A 261 -14.04 -7.82 6.54
CA ARG A 261 -13.38 -6.65 7.12
C ARG A 261 -12.02 -7.06 7.67
N LEU A 262 -10.97 -6.38 7.26
CA LEU A 262 -9.65 -6.47 7.87
C LEU A 262 -9.20 -5.12 8.42
N TYR A 263 -8.47 -5.19 9.52
CA TYR A 263 -7.87 -4.06 10.20
C TYR A 263 -6.38 -4.29 10.34
N ALA A 264 -5.57 -3.28 10.04
CA ALA A 264 -4.13 -3.30 10.21
C ALA A 264 -3.63 -1.98 10.75
N THR A 265 -2.61 -2.05 11.60
CA THR A 265 -1.87 -0.89 12.08
C THR A 265 -0.42 -0.97 11.63
N THR A 266 0.17 0.20 11.39
CA THR A 266 1.58 0.30 11.05
C THR A 266 2.18 1.51 11.76
N GLN A 267 3.29 1.25 12.46
CA GLN A 267 4.11 2.29 13.07
C GLN A 267 4.93 2.98 11.98
N VAL A 268 4.98 4.30 12.04
CA VAL A 268 5.77 5.19 11.20
C VAL A 268 6.87 5.78 12.07
N SER A 269 8.12 5.74 11.61
CA SER A 269 9.20 6.41 12.34
C SER A 269 8.92 7.91 12.33
N ASN A 270 8.77 8.52 13.51
CA ASN A 270 8.74 9.98 13.67
C ASN A 270 10.05 10.49 14.28
N GLN A 271 11.14 9.74 14.10
CA GLN A 271 12.49 10.16 14.45
C GLN A 271 13.23 10.62 13.18
N PRO A 272 13.20 11.93 12.87
CA PRO A 272 13.90 12.50 11.71
C PRO A 272 15.42 12.59 11.87
#